data_AF-A0A257JFK3-F1
#
_entry.id   AF-A0A257JFK3-F1
#
_cell.length_a   1.000
_cell.length_b   1.000
_cell.length_c   1.000
_cell.angle_alpha   90.00
_cell.angle_beta   90.00
_cell.angle_gamma   90.00
#
_symmetry.space_group_name_H-M   'P 1'
#
loop_
_entity.id
_entity.type
_entity.pdbx_description
1 polymer ?
#
loop_
_entity_poly.entity_id
_entity_poly.type
_entity_poly.pdbx_seq_one_letter_code
_entity_poly.pdbx_strand_id
1 'polypeptide(L)'
;QTGQLGLVVGATFPAEIARVRALAPTLPLLIPGVGAQGGDAEATVRAGWRGSAGPHGRQSTGPIVVNSSRAVLYASAGDDFASAARRVAEATRLTLNAAAN
;
A
#
# COMPACT_ATOMS: atom_id res chain seq x y z
N GLN A 1 -28.50 -1.62 -4.79
CA GLN A 1 -27.04 -1.38 -4.75
C GLN A 1 -26.47 -2.13 -3.55
N THR A 2 -25.50 -3.01 -3.75
CA THR A 2 -24.72 -3.58 -2.65
C THR A 2 -23.73 -2.50 -2.21
N GLY A 3 -24.02 -1.82 -1.09
CA GLY A 3 -23.26 -0.67 -0.59
C GLY A 3 -21.83 -1.01 -0.18
N GLN A 4 -20.92 -1.13 -1.16
CA GLN A 4 -19.49 -1.34 -0.95
C GLN A 4 -18.82 0.04 -0.85
N LEU A 5 -18.30 0.38 0.34
CA LEU A 5 -17.64 1.64 0.63
C LEU A 5 -16.13 1.41 0.86
N GLY A 6 -15.30 2.31 0.35
CA GLY A 6 -13.88 2.39 0.64
C GLY A 6 -13.45 3.85 0.75
N LEU A 7 -12.28 4.10 1.32
CA LEU A 7 -11.76 5.45 1.52
C LEU A 7 -10.39 5.61 0.85
N VAL A 8 -10.04 6.84 0.47
CA VAL A 8 -8.73 7.17 -0.11
C VAL A 8 -7.98 8.08 0.87
N VAL A 9 -6.74 7.73 1.21
CA VAL A 9 -5.89 8.53 2.11
C VAL A 9 -4.46 8.54 1.57
N GLY A 10 -3.83 9.71 1.46
CA GLY A 10 -2.48 9.83 0.91
C GLY A 10 -1.39 9.25 1.81
N ALA A 11 -0.34 8.67 1.20
CA ALA A 11 0.78 8.03 1.89
C ALA A 11 1.73 8.99 2.64
N THR A 12 1.61 10.30 2.43
CA THR A 12 2.53 11.32 2.97
C THR A 12 2.29 11.66 4.44
N PHE A 13 1.13 11.28 5.00
CA PHE A 13 0.75 11.60 6.38
C PHE A 13 0.27 10.35 7.14
N PRO A 14 1.18 9.51 7.68
CA PRO A 14 0.81 8.29 8.41
C PRO A 14 -0.15 8.53 9.59
N ALA A 15 -0.08 9.69 10.25
CA ALA A 15 -1.00 10.06 11.32
C ALA A 15 -2.45 10.19 10.83
N GLU A 16 -2.67 10.70 9.62
CA GLU A 16 -4.00 10.80 9.01
C GLU A 16 -4.54 9.41 8.66
N ILE A 17 -3.67 8.53 8.12
CA ILE A 17 -4.02 7.13 7.85
C ILE A 17 -4.48 6.44 9.14
N ALA A 18 -3.74 6.61 10.24
CA ALA A 18 -4.10 6.03 11.54
C ALA A 18 -5.45 6.58 12.06
N ARG A 19 -5.69 7.89 11.91
CA ARG A 19 -6.96 8.51 12.30
C ARG A 19 -8.14 8.00 11.45
N VAL A 20 -7.97 7.90 10.13
CA VAL A 20 -8.99 7.33 9.25
C VAL A 20 -9.24 5.86 9.59
N ARG A 21 -8.20 5.08 9.86
CA ARG A 21 -8.36 3.69 10.30
C ARG A 21 -9.10 3.57 11.63
N ALA A 22 -8.90 4.50 12.58
CA ALA A 22 -9.66 4.50 13.83
C ALA A 22 -11.16 4.75 13.60
N LEU A 23 -11.51 5.65 12.67
CA LEU A 23 -12.90 5.98 12.32
C LEU A 23 -13.56 4.90 11.44
N ALA A 24 -12.77 4.24 10.59
CA ALA A 24 -13.22 3.22 9.65
C ALA A 24 -12.38 1.94 9.85
N PRO A 25 -12.61 1.19 10.94
CA PRO A 25 -11.72 0.09 11.35
C PRO A 25 -11.63 -1.04 10.33
N THR A 26 -12.68 -1.25 9.53
CA THR A 26 -12.77 -2.39 8.62
C THR A 26 -12.84 -2.03 7.14
N LEU A 27 -13.05 -0.75 6.80
CA LEU A 27 -13.19 -0.35 5.41
C LEU A 27 -11.86 -0.53 4.64
N PRO A 28 -11.90 -0.95 3.37
CA PRO A 28 -10.72 -0.92 2.53
C PRO A 28 -10.24 0.51 2.33
N LEU A 29 -8.92 0.72 2.47
CA LEU A 29 -8.28 2.00 2.17
C LEU A 29 -7.43 1.88 0.91
N LEU A 30 -7.61 2.79 -0.04
CA LEU A 30 -6.68 3.02 -1.15
C LEU A 30 -5.68 4.11 -0.76
N ILE A 31 -4.39 3.80 -0.86
CA ILE A 31 -3.31 4.67 -0.43
C ILE A 31 -2.39 5.02 -1.60
N PRO A 32 -2.63 6.15 -2.29
CA PRO A 32 -1.75 6.63 -3.34
C PRO A 32 -0.51 7.34 -2.77
N GLY A 33 0.58 7.29 -3.54
CA GLY A 33 1.74 8.16 -3.32
C GLY A 33 2.94 7.54 -2.62
N VAL A 34 2.98 6.22 -2.44
CA VAL A 34 4.20 5.52 -2.02
C VAL A 34 5.23 5.55 -3.16
N GLY A 35 6.50 5.78 -2.83
CA GLY A 35 7.61 5.87 -3.79
C GLY A 35 7.80 7.28 -4.34
N ALA A 36 7.23 7.57 -5.51
CA ALA A 36 7.55 8.79 -6.28
C ALA A 36 7.14 10.12 -5.60
N GLN A 37 6.25 10.10 -4.61
CA GLN A 37 5.83 11.28 -3.85
C GLN A 37 6.46 11.32 -2.44
N GLY A 38 7.44 10.45 -2.16
CA GLY A 38 8.13 10.40 -0.88
C GLY A 38 7.33 9.77 0.26
N GLY A 39 6.19 9.10 -0.03
CA GLY A 39 5.41 8.40 0.98
C GLY A 39 6.16 7.21 1.58
N ASP A 40 6.20 7.14 2.91
CA ASP A 40 6.83 6.06 3.66
C ASP A 40 5.94 4.81 3.62
N ALA A 41 6.41 3.79 2.88
CA ALA A 41 5.72 2.52 2.70
C ALA A 41 5.51 1.77 4.02
N GLU A 42 6.48 1.79 4.92
CA GLU A 42 6.38 1.06 6.18
C GLU A 42 5.42 1.76 7.15
N ALA A 43 5.57 3.08 7.31
CA ALA A 43 4.68 3.86 8.16
C ALA A 43 3.23 3.81 7.65
N THR A 44 3.04 3.79 6.33
CA THR A 44 1.73 3.58 5.69
C THR A 44 1.09 2.27 6.13
N VAL A 45 1.83 1.16 6.05
CA VAL A 45 1.32 -0.17 6.42
C VAL A 45 1.01 -0.22 7.91
N ARG A 46 1.95 0.23 8.76
CA ARG A 46 1.77 0.26 10.23
C ARG A 46 0.55 1.07 10.64
N ALA A 47 0.34 2.23 10.00
CA ALA A 47 -0.80 3.10 10.29
C ALA A 47 -2.13 2.51 9.84
N GLY A 48 -2.19 1.92 8.63
CA GLY A 48 -3.44 1.62 7.95
C GLY A 48 -3.86 0.16 7.90
N TRP A 49 -2.94 -0.80 7.92
CA TRP A 49 -3.28 -2.23 7.76
C TRP A 49 -3.68 -2.86 9.09
N ARG A 50 -4.73 -3.67 9.08
CA ARG A 50 -5.12 -4.51 10.22
C ARG A 50 -5.31 -5.94 9.75
N GLY A 51 -4.63 -6.88 10.39
CA GLY A 51 -4.69 -8.29 10.02
C GLY A 51 -3.61 -9.11 10.69
N SER A 52 -3.52 -10.36 10.27
CA SER A 52 -2.47 -11.29 10.67
C SER A 52 -1.98 -12.11 9.48
N ALA A 53 -0.71 -12.51 9.54
CA ALA A 53 -0.20 -13.56 8.67
C ALA A 53 -0.59 -14.92 9.25
N GLY A 54 -1.07 -15.83 8.39
CA GLY A 54 -1.37 -17.20 8.75
C GLY A 54 -0.88 -18.19 7.69
N PRO A 55 -1.00 -19.51 7.96
CA PRO A 55 -0.53 -20.57 7.06
C PRO A 55 -1.20 -20.57 5.68
N HIS A 56 -2.35 -19.89 5.53
CA HIS A 56 -3.10 -19.77 4.27
C HIS A 56 -2.96 -18.37 3.63
N GLY A 57 -1.96 -17.59 4.04
CA GLY A 57 -1.74 -16.22 3.59
C GLY A 57 -2.20 -15.17 4.60
N ARG A 58 -2.34 -13.92 4.14
CA ARG A 58 -2.72 -12.79 4.99
C ARG A 58 -4.22 -12.69 5.10
N GLN A 59 -4.71 -12.61 6.33
CA GLN A 59 -6.10 -12.25 6.60
C GLN A 59 -6.13 -10.82 7.11
N SER A 60 -6.98 -9.99 6.52
CA SER A 60 -7.09 -8.58 6.88
C SER A 60 -8.50 -8.25 7.32
N THR A 61 -8.61 -7.62 8.48
CA THR A 61 -9.87 -7.02 8.96
C THR A 61 -9.99 -5.57 8.53
N GLY A 62 -8.87 -4.91 8.21
CA GLY A 62 -8.80 -3.56 7.65
C GLY A 62 -7.78 -3.53 6.50
N PRO A 63 -8.18 -3.95 5.29
CA PRO A 63 -7.26 -4.04 4.16
C PRO A 63 -6.83 -2.66 3.67
N ILE A 64 -5.61 -2.61 3.13
CA ILE A 64 -5.10 -1.45 2.41
C ILE A 64 -4.61 -1.88 1.03
N VAL A 65 -4.77 -1.01 0.05
CA VAL A 65 -4.20 -1.15 -1.30
C VAL A 65 -3.28 0.04 -1.52
N VAL A 66 -1.99 -0.20 -1.71
CA VAL A 66 -1.01 0.85 -1.95
C VAL A 66 -0.80 1.01 -3.45
N ASN A 67 -0.99 2.22 -3.97
CA ASN A 67 -0.73 2.54 -5.37
C ASN A 67 0.67 3.13 -5.55
N SER A 68 1.47 2.51 -6.44
CA SER A 68 2.79 2.95 -6.86
C SER A 68 2.87 2.90 -8.40
N SER A 69 2.54 4.02 -9.05
CA SER A 69 2.49 4.09 -10.52
C SER A 69 3.80 4.59 -11.12
N ARG A 70 4.19 5.85 -10.88
CA ARG A 70 5.37 6.46 -11.53
C ARG A 70 6.68 5.73 -11.22
N ALA A 71 6.85 5.26 -9.98
CA ALA A 71 8.05 4.52 -9.60
C ALA A 71 8.20 3.22 -10.39
N VAL A 72 7.09 2.54 -10.70
CA VAL A 72 7.08 1.30 -11.50
C VAL A 72 7.18 1.59 -12.99
N LEU A 73 6.32 2.48 -13.51
CA LEU A 73 6.22 2.78 -14.94
C LEU A 73 7.49 3.43 -15.51
N TYR A 74 8.18 4.24 -14.71
CA TYR A 74 9.38 4.97 -15.12
C TYR A 74 10.65 4.45 -14.46
N ALA A 75 10.65 3.18 -14.05
CA ALA A 75 11.82 2.51 -13.49
C ALA A 75 13.00 2.44 -14.48
N SER A 76 12.72 2.44 -15.79
CA SER A 76 13.71 2.58 -16.85
C SER A 76 13.05 3.18 -18.09
N ALA A 77 13.85 3.87 -18.90
CA ALA A 77 13.48 4.38 -20.23
C ALA A 77 14.16 3.59 -21.37
N GLY A 78 14.92 2.54 -21.05
CA GLY A 78 15.62 1.68 -22.02
C GLY A 78 14.90 0.37 -22.32
N ASP A 79 15.53 -0.49 -23.12
CA ASP A 79 14.97 -1.78 -23.54
C ASP A 79 14.69 -2.75 -22.38
N ASP A 80 15.27 -2.51 -21.21
CA ASP A 80 15.05 -3.31 -20.00
C ASP A 80 13.80 -2.92 -19.20
N PHE A 81 12.97 -1.97 -19.70
CA PHE A 81 11.82 -1.38 -18.99
C PHE A 81 10.92 -2.41 -18.31
N ALA A 82 10.60 -3.53 -18.98
CA ALA A 82 9.73 -4.55 -18.41
C ALA A 82 10.36 -5.24 -17.20
N SER A 83 11.67 -5.53 -17.29
CA SER A 83 12.43 -6.12 -16.20
C SER A 83 12.62 -5.13 -15.05
N ALA A 84 12.87 -3.86 -15.36
CA ALA A 84 13.03 -2.79 -14.37
C ALA A 84 11.72 -2.53 -13.60
N ALA A 85 10.60 -2.39 -14.31
CA ALA A 85 9.27 -2.23 -13.72
C ALA A 85 8.93 -3.41 -12.78
N ARG A 86 9.23 -4.65 -13.22
CA ARG A 86 9.05 -5.84 -12.40
C ARG A 86 9.89 -5.79 -11.12
N ARG A 87 11.18 -5.48 -11.22
CA ARG A 87 12.07 -5.36 -10.05
C ARG A 87 11.53 -4.35 -9.03
N VAL A 88 11.09 -3.17 -9.50
CA VAL A 88 10.54 -2.13 -8.61
C VAL A 88 9.21 -2.56 -7.98
N ALA A 89 8.32 -3.21 -8.73
CA ALA A 89 7.07 -3.72 -8.20
C ALA A 89 7.29 -4.81 -7.14
N GLU A 90 8.20 -5.75 -7.40
CA GLU A 90 8.58 -6.81 -6.45
C GLU A 90 9.22 -6.23 -5.19
N ALA A 91 10.16 -5.29 -5.33
CA ALA A 91 10.78 -4.61 -4.20
C ALA A 91 9.75 -3.86 -3.35
N THR A 92 8.86 -3.10 -3.99
CA THR A 92 7.78 -2.38 -3.29
C THR A 92 6.89 -3.35 -2.52
N ARG A 93 6.50 -4.48 -3.13
CA ARG A 93 5.70 -5.52 -2.48
C ARG A 93 6.42 -6.11 -1.27
N LEU A 94 7.72 -6.36 -1.37
CA LEU A 94 8.54 -6.89 -0.27
C LEU A 94 8.58 -5.92 0.92
N THR A 95 8.82 -4.63 0.68
CA THR A 95 8.79 -3.59 1.72
C THR A 95 7.43 -3.53 2.42
N LEU A 96 6.34 -3.48 1.65
CA LEU A 96 4.98 -3.46 2.22
C LEU A 96 4.67 -4.72 3.03
N ASN A 97 5.18 -5.87 2.59
CA ASN A 97 5.00 -7.11 3.32
C ASN A 97 5.83 -7.14 4.60
N ALA A 98 7.10 -6.73 4.58
CA ALA A 98 7.93 -6.70 5.77
C ALA A 98 7.31 -5.84 6.90
N ALA A 99 6.63 -4.75 6.54
CA ALA A 99 5.98 -3.84 7.50
C ALA A 99 4.65 -4.34 8.09
N ALA A 100 4.07 -5.41 7.54
CA ALA A 100 2.79 -5.99 7.99
C ALA A 100 2.98 -7.30 8.78
N ASN A 101 4.19 -7.50 9.33
CA ASN A 101 4.51 -8.60 10.23
C ASN A 101 4.31 -8.19 11.69
#